data_AF-A0A0C3FCI0-F1
#
_entry.id   AF-A0A0C3FCI0-F1
#
_cell.length_a   1.000
_cell.length_b   1.000
_cell.length_c   1.000
_cell.angle_alpha   90.00
_cell.angle_beta   90.00
_cell.angle_gamma   90.00
#
_symmetry.space_group_name_H-M   'P 1'
#
loop_
_entity.id
_entity.type
_entity.pdbx_description
1 polymer ?
#
loop_
_entity_poly.entity_id
_entity_poly.type
_entity_poly.pdbx_seq_one_letter_code
_entity_poly.pdbx_strand_id
1 'polypeptide(L)'
;MHASTSPTKQAESVAALQAEVDALQFTLGENEDSEKIVSRHIKLLHRYNESKDATQILIGRLASLKQTTVKQIHTDMELAGDD
;
A
#
# COMPACT_ATOMS: atom_id res chain seq x y z
N MET A 1 20.48 20.66 -24.28
CA MET A 1 19.41 20.59 -25.31
C MET A 1 18.10 20.93 -24.63
N HIS A 2 17.77 22.22 -24.47
CA HIS A 2 16.49 22.64 -23.89
C HIS A 2 15.46 22.65 -25.01
N ALA A 3 14.48 21.75 -24.93
CA ALA A 3 13.35 21.76 -25.85
C ALA A 3 12.51 23.02 -25.60
N SER A 4 12.68 24.03 -26.45
CA SER A 4 11.85 25.22 -26.50
C SER A 4 10.49 24.87 -27.10
N THR A 5 9.64 24.22 -26.30
CA THR A 5 8.20 24.17 -26.60
C THR A 5 7.66 25.60 -26.54
N SER A 6 7.05 26.06 -27.63
CA SER A 6 6.45 27.39 -27.73
C SER A 6 5.49 27.64 -26.54
N PRO A 7 5.44 28.84 -25.95
CA PRO A 7 4.64 29.14 -24.76
C PRO A 7 3.15 28.74 -24.91
N THR A 8 2.62 28.80 -26.13
CA THR A 8 1.27 28.35 -26.48
C THR A 8 1.06 26.84 -26.28
N LYS A 9 2.01 26.01 -26.70
CA LYS A 9 1.94 24.54 -26.53
C LYS A 9 2.14 24.11 -25.09
N GLN A 10 2.92 24.88 -24.32
CA GLN A 10 3.06 24.67 -22.88
C GLN A 10 1.74 24.97 -22.16
N ALA A 11 1.07 26.07 -22.50
CA ALA A 11 -0.23 26.43 -21.94
C ALA A 11 -1.32 25.39 -22.26
N GLU A 12 -1.37 24.89 -23.50
CA GLU A 12 -2.29 23.82 -23.90
C GLU A 12 -2.05 22.51 -23.14
N SER A 13 -0.77 22.15 -22.94
CA SER A 13 -0.40 20.94 -22.19
C SER A 13 -0.76 21.06 -20.70
N VAL A 14 -0.55 22.23 -20.09
CA VAL A 14 -0.94 22.50 -18.70
C VAL A 14 -2.46 22.44 -18.55
N ALA A 15 -3.22 22.99 -19.49
CA ALA A 15 -4.68 22.94 -19.46
C ALA A 15 -5.22 21.51 -19.59
N ALA A 16 -4.63 20.69 -20.47
CA ALA A 16 -4.98 19.28 -20.61
C ALA A 16 -4.69 18.48 -19.33
N LEU A 17 -3.52 18.69 -18.72
CA LEU A 17 -3.14 18.05 -17.45
C LEU A 17 -4.05 18.49 -16.30
N GLN A 18 -4.44 19.75 -16.24
CA GLN A 18 -5.37 20.23 -15.22
C GLN A 18 -6.75 19.58 -15.37
N ALA A 19 -7.27 19.46 -16.60
CA ALA A 19 -8.55 18.79 -16.85
C ALA A 19 -8.52 17.30 -16.44
N GLU A 20 -7.38 16.63 -16.64
CA GLU A 20 -7.18 15.26 -16.18
C GLU A 20 -7.14 15.16 -14.65
N VAL A 21 -6.43 16.07 -13.98
CA VAL A 21 -6.43 16.17 -12.51
C VAL A 21 -7.84 16.37 -11.96
N ASP A 22 -8.62 17.26 -12.56
CA ASP A 22 -9.99 17.55 -12.12
C ASP A 22 -10.91 16.33 -12.29
N ALA A 23 -10.77 15.57 -13.39
CA ALA A 23 -11.51 14.32 -13.62
C ALA A 23 -11.12 13.22 -12.62
N LEU A 24 -9.82 13.11 -12.30
CA LEU A 24 -9.31 12.17 -11.29
C LEU A 24 -9.81 12.55 -9.89
N GLN A 25 -9.83 13.84 -9.57
CA GLN A 25 -10.33 14.36 -8.29
C GLN A 25 -11.84 14.10 -8.13
N PHE A 26 -12.62 14.27 -9.20
CA PHE A 26 -14.05 13.92 -9.20
C PHE A 26 -14.28 12.42 -8.94
N THR A 27 -13.44 11.57 -9.53
CA THR A 27 -13.51 10.11 -9.32
C THR A 27 -13.14 9.72 -7.88
N LEU A 28 -12.22 10.46 -7.24
CA LEU A 28 -11.80 10.24 -5.86
C LEU A 28 -12.87 10.60 -4.83
N GLY A 29 -13.74 11.56 -5.16
CA GLY A 29 -14.74 12.13 -4.25
C GLY A 29 -14.41 13.57 -3.83
N GLU A 30 -15.45 14.36 -3.57
CA GLU A 30 -15.28 15.74 -3.10
C GLU A 30 -14.51 15.78 -1.78
N ASN A 31 -13.42 16.55 -1.75
CA ASN A 31 -12.54 16.75 -0.59
C ASN A 31 -11.68 15.55 -0.16
N GLU A 32 -11.60 14.49 -0.96
CA GLU A 32 -10.67 13.39 -0.69
C GLU A 32 -9.26 13.72 -1.20
N ASP A 33 -8.28 13.59 -0.32
CA ASP A 33 -6.88 13.87 -0.63
C ASP A 33 -6.19 12.56 -0.98
N SER A 34 -5.84 12.40 -2.27
CA SER A 34 -5.21 11.19 -2.81
C SER A 34 -3.92 10.85 -2.08
N GLU A 35 -3.13 11.85 -1.70
CA GLU A 35 -1.87 11.66 -0.99
C GLU A 35 -2.13 11.14 0.44
N LYS A 36 -3.15 11.67 1.12
CA LYS A 36 -3.57 11.15 2.43
C LYS A 36 -4.10 9.72 2.37
N ILE A 37 -4.87 9.37 1.33
CA ILE A 37 -5.42 8.01 1.15
C ILE A 37 -4.28 7.02 0.97
N VAL A 38 -3.37 7.30 0.03
CA VAL A 38 -2.22 6.43 -0.24
C VAL A 38 -1.31 6.35 0.99
N SER A 39 -1.02 7.47 1.64
CA SER A 39 -0.21 7.50 2.87
C SER A 39 -0.84 6.64 3.98
N ARG A 40 -2.16 6.71 4.17
CA ARG A 40 -2.88 5.87 5.14
C ARG A 40 -2.76 4.39 4.77
N HIS A 41 -2.95 4.04 3.50
CA HIS A 41 -2.84 2.66 3.04
C HIS A 41 -1.44 2.09 3.27
N ILE A 42 -0.39 2.84 2.91
CA ILE A 42 1.01 2.47 3.15
C ILE A 42 1.28 2.23 4.64
N LYS A 43 0.80 3.11 5.52
CA LYS A 43 0.96 2.96 6.98
C LYS A 43 0.26 1.71 7.50
N LEU A 44 -0.95 1.42 7.04
CA LEU A 44 -1.69 0.21 7.42
C LEU A 44 -0.97 -1.05 6.96
N LEU A 45 -0.46 -1.05 5.74
CA LEU A 45 0.28 -2.19 5.18
C LEU A 45 1.58 -2.46 5.96
N HIS A 46 2.35 -1.42 6.27
CA HIS A 46 3.55 -1.57 7.10
C HIS A 46 3.22 -2.12 8.49
N ARG A 47 2.16 -1.62 9.13
CA ARG A 47 1.73 -2.10 10.44
C ARG A 47 1.28 -3.56 10.40
N TYR A 48 0.56 -3.96 9.36
CA TYR A 48 0.16 -5.35 9.16
C TYR A 48 1.40 -6.24 9.01
N ASN A 49 2.35 -5.86 8.15
CA ASN A 49 3.57 -6.63 7.92
C ASN A 49 4.40 -6.76 9.21
N GLU A 50 4.60 -5.67 9.95
CA GLU A 50 5.34 -5.70 11.22
C GLU A 50 4.67 -6.63 12.25
N SER A 51 3.34 -6.60 12.35
CA SER A 51 2.58 -7.51 13.21
C SER A 51 2.66 -8.97 12.75
N LYS A 52 2.59 -9.21 11.43
CA LYS A 52 2.73 -10.55 10.84
C LYS A 52 4.11 -11.11 11.13
N ASP A 53 5.16 -10.33 10.92
CA ASP A 53 6.56 -10.73 11.14
C ASP A 53 6.84 -11.01 12.63
N ALA A 54 6.40 -10.13 13.52
CA ALA A 54 6.52 -10.34 14.96
C ALA A 54 5.82 -11.64 15.41
N THR A 55 4.63 -11.87 14.87
CA THR A 55 3.86 -13.10 15.15
C THR A 55 4.58 -14.34 14.61
N GLN A 56 5.11 -14.28 13.38
CA GLN A 56 5.85 -15.39 12.78
C GLN A 56 7.09 -15.77 13.58
N ILE A 57 7.80 -14.78 14.14
CA ILE A 57 8.95 -15.01 15.04
C ILE A 57 8.51 -15.77 16.29
N LEU A 58 7.39 -15.36 16.90
CA LEU A 58 6.84 -16.03 18.09
C LEU A 58 6.41 -17.46 17.78
N ILE A 59 5.74 -17.68 16.64
CA ILE A 59 5.34 -19.01 16.17
C ILE A 59 6.57 -19.89 15.95
N GLY A 60 7.64 -19.37 15.34
CA GLY A 60 8.90 -20.11 15.15
C GLY A 60 9.55 -20.54 16.46
N ARG A 61 9.56 -19.65 17.47
CA ARG A 61 10.04 -19.99 18.81
C ARG A 61 9.17 -21.03 19.49
N LEU A 62 7.84 -20.90 19.39
CA LEU A 62 6.89 -21.85 19.95
C LEU A 62 7.04 -23.25 19.32
N ALA A 63 7.18 -23.31 17.99
CA ALA A 63 7.43 -24.55 17.27
C ALA A 63 8.72 -25.24 17.76
N SER A 64 9.78 -24.46 17.95
CA SER A 64 11.07 -24.96 18.48
C SER A 64 10.93 -25.52 19.89
N LEU A 65 10.22 -24.82 20.79
CA LEU A 65 9.97 -25.27 22.16
C LEU A 65 9.12 -26.55 22.21
N LYS A 66 8.14 -26.67 21.32
CA LYS A 66 7.27 -27.85 21.20
C LYS A 66 7.87 -28.98 20.37
N GLN A 67 9.10 -28.82 19.85
CA GLN A 67 9.74 -29.76 18.92
C GLN A 67 8.83 -30.17 17.75
N THR A 68 8.06 -29.21 17.24
CA THR A 68 7.14 -29.40 16.13
C THR A 68 7.43 -28.41 15.01
N THR A 69 6.69 -28.51 13.91
CA THR A 69 6.86 -27.60 12.76
C THR A 69 5.98 -26.35 12.93
N VAL A 70 6.42 -25.25 12.32
CA VAL A 70 5.62 -24.01 12.21
C VAL A 70 4.25 -24.33 11.60
N LYS A 71 4.20 -25.16 10.55
CA LYS A 71 2.94 -25.57 9.91
C LYS A 71 1.98 -26.25 10.89
N GLN A 72 2.48 -27.12 11.77
CA GLN A 72 1.65 -27.75 12.79
C GLN A 72 1.10 -26.73 13.79
N ILE A 73 1.91 -25.75 14.21
CA ILE A 73 1.44 -24.65 15.08
C ILE A 73 0.36 -23.82 14.38
N HIS A 74 0.50 -23.53 13.08
CA HIS A 74 -0.56 -22.84 12.33
C HIS A 74 -1.86 -23.64 12.31
N THR A 75 -1.80 -24.95 12.11
CA THR A 75 -2.98 -25.83 12.18
C THR A 75 -3.58 -25.85 13.59
N ASP A 76 -2.75 -26.04 14.61
CA ASP A 76 -3.17 -26.15 16.03
C ASP A 76 -3.82 -24.87 16.55
N MET A 77 -3.41 -23.71 16.01
CA MET A 77 -3.92 -22.39 16.38
C MET A 77 -4.97 -21.85 15.41
N GLU A 78 -5.44 -22.66 14.46
CA GLU A 78 -6.41 -22.26 13.43
C GLU A 78 -5.97 -21.01 12.62
N LEU A 79 -4.65 -20.84 12.47
CA LEU A 79 -4.02 -19.76 11.71
C LEU A 79 -3.77 -20.16 10.24
N ALA A 80 -4.35 -21.27 9.79
CA ALA A 80 -4.33 -21.68 8.40
C ALA A 80 -5.36 -20.88 7.59
N GLY A 81 -5.12 -19.57 7.48
CA GLY A 81 -5.79 -18.69 6.51
C GLY A 81 -4.92 -18.51 5.27
N ASP A 82 -5.56 -18.29 4.13
CA ASP A 82 -4.98 -18.22 2.77
C ASP A 82 -4.18 -16.92 2.49
N ASP A 83 -3.35 -16.47 3.45
CA ASP A 83 -2.59 -15.19 3.43
C ASP A 83 -1.09 -15.33 3.08
#